data_AF-A0A350QX93-F1
#
_entry.id   AF-A0A350QX93-F1
#
_cell.length_a   1.000
_cell.length_b   1.000
_cell.length_c   1.000
_cell.angle_alpha   90.00
_cell.angle_beta   90.00
_cell.angle_gamma   90.00
#
_symmetry.space_group_name_H-M   'P 1'
#
loop_
_entity.id
_entity.type
_entity.pdbx_description
1 polymer ?
#
loop_
_entity_poly.entity_id
_entity_poly.type
_entity_poly.pdbx_seq_one_letter_code
_entity_poly.pdbx_strand_id
1 'polypeptide(L)' 'PVESPTAGLWIWKKDVGWLWTDKGIYPFLFDNSKGGWLYFFGQHAKLTLFYDYGRKKWITTDEN' A
#
# COMPACT_ATOMS: atom_id res chain seq x y z
N PRO A 1 -2.87 -4.75 -15.46
CA PRO A 1 -3.88 -4.48 -14.40
C PRO A 1 -5.27 -4.49 -15.02
N VAL A 2 -6.15 -5.39 -14.59
CA VAL A 2 -7.54 -5.40 -15.06
C VAL A 2 -8.31 -4.41 -14.19
N GLU A 3 -8.71 -3.28 -14.75
CA GLU A 3 -9.58 -2.33 -14.06
C GLU A 3 -11.02 -2.82 -14.20
N SER A 4 -11.61 -3.27 -13.11
CA SER A 4 -13.06 -3.44 -13.05
C SER A 4 -13.64 -2.09 -12.60
N PRO A 5 -14.52 -1.45 -13.38
CA PRO A 5 -14.94 -0.05 -13.20
C PRO A 5 -15.70 0.24 -11.89
N THR A 6 -15.87 -0.75 -11.01
CA THR A 6 -16.56 -0.68 -9.73
C THR A 6 -15.80 -1.32 -8.56
N ALA A 7 -14.63 -1.93 -8.81
CA ALA A 7 -13.87 -2.65 -7.80
C ALA A 7 -12.50 -2.02 -7.61
N GLY A 8 -12.10 -1.80 -6.36
CA GLY A 8 -10.76 -1.28 -6.04
C GLY A 8 -9.63 -2.12 -6.66
N LEU A 9 -8.48 -1.49 -6.80
CA LEU A 9 -7.27 -2.04 -7.39
C LEU A 9 -6.49 -2.89 -6.37
N TRP A 10 -6.14 -4.10 -6.79
CA TRP A 10 -5.11 -4.90 -6.12
C TRP A 10 -3.72 -4.59 -6.69
N ILE A 11 -2.79 -4.28 -5.81
CA ILE A 11 -1.40 -3.94 -6.09
C ILE A 11 -0.52 -4.99 -5.42
N TRP A 12 0.38 -5.62 -6.17
CA TRP A 12 1.38 -6.52 -5.60
C TRP A 12 2.71 -5.79 -5.43
N LYS A 13 3.32 -5.85 -4.24
CA LYS A 13 4.67 -5.37 -3.99
C LYS A 13 5.50 -6.47 -3.32
N LYS A 14 6.69 -6.74 -3.84
CA LYS A 14 7.54 -7.87 -3.42
C LYS A 14 7.76 -7.95 -1.90
N ASP A 15 8.05 -6.82 -1.24
CA ASP A 15 8.36 -6.79 0.20
C ASP A 15 7.13 -6.65 1.11
N VAL A 16 5.95 -6.38 0.55
CA VAL A 16 4.73 -6.06 1.31
C VAL A 16 3.61 -7.07 1.08
N GLY A 17 3.52 -7.64 -0.12
CA GLY A 17 2.47 -8.56 -0.55
C GLY A 17 1.38 -7.88 -1.36
N TRP A 18 0.16 -8.45 -1.30
CA TRP A 18 -1.02 -7.91 -1.95
C TRP A 18 -1.64 -6.79 -1.11
N LEU A 19 -1.76 -5.63 -1.74
CA LEU A 19 -2.39 -4.43 -1.20
C LEU A 19 -3.65 -4.13 -1.98
N TRP A 20 -4.67 -3.62 -1.31
CA TRP A 20 -5.90 -3.18 -1.96
C TRP A 20 -6.16 -1.70 -1.68
N THR A 21 -6.59 -0.95 -2.70
CA THR A 21 -7.06 0.43 -2.57
C THR A 21 -8.16 0.68 -3.58
N ASP A 22 -8.97 1.71 -3.38
CA ASP A 22 -9.84 2.24 -4.42
C ASP A 22 -9.59 3.75 -4.60
N LYS A 23 -10.30 4.36 -5.56
CA LYS A 23 -10.18 5.79 -5.86
C LYS A 23 -10.67 6.68 -4.69
N GLY A 24 -11.63 6.22 -3.90
CA GLY A 24 -12.21 6.94 -2.78
C GLY A 24 -11.35 6.93 -1.51
N ILE A 25 -10.54 5.88 -1.30
CA ILE A 25 -9.68 5.76 -0.11
C ILE A 25 -8.19 5.95 -0.39
N TYR A 26 -7.73 6.05 -1.64
CA TYR A 26 -6.32 6.37 -1.89
C TYR A 26 -5.95 7.69 -1.17
N PRO A 27 -4.82 7.77 -0.43
CA PRO A 27 -3.64 6.90 -0.46
C PRO A 27 -3.60 5.79 0.62
N PHE A 28 -4.73 5.34 1.16
CA PHE A 28 -4.80 4.22 2.09
C PHE A 28 -4.84 2.87 1.36
N LEU A 29 -4.02 1.93 1.83
CA LEU A 29 -3.80 0.61 1.24
C LEU A 29 -4.07 -0.47 2.29
N PHE A 30 -4.97 -1.40 2.02
CA PHE A 30 -5.22 -2.55 2.88
C PHE A 30 -4.21 -3.66 2.61
N ASP A 31 -3.43 -4.03 3.62
CA ASP A 31 -2.50 -5.17 3.60
C ASP A 31 -3.26 -6.47 3.89
N ASN A 32 -3.50 -7.25 2.84
CA ASN A 32 -4.24 -8.51 2.93
C ASN A 32 -3.47 -9.61 3.69
N SER A 33 -2.15 -9.53 3.75
CA SER A 33 -1.33 -10.50 4.46
C SER A 33 -1.32 -10.27 5.98
N LYS A 34 -1.42 -9.01 6.41
CA LYS A 34 -1.31 -8.63 7.83
C LYS A 34 -2.64 -8.19 8.45
N GLY A 35 -3.68 -7.98 7.65
CA GLY A 35 -4.99 -7.54 8.11
C GLY A 35 -4.96 -6.12 8.70
N GLY A 36 -4.37 -5.16 7.98
CA GLY A 36 -4.21 -3.79 8.47
C GLY A 36 -4.07 -2.75 7.36
N TRP A 37 -4.13 -1.47 7.74
CA TRP A 37 -4.03 -0.36 6.79
C TRP A 37 -2.62 0.25 6.78
N LEU A 38 -2.13 0.53 5.58
CA LEU A 38 -0.94 1.29 5.29
C LEU A 38 -1.33 2.62 4.66
N TYR A 39 -0.71 3.72 5.05
CA TYR A 39 -0.85 5.00 4.36
C TYR A 39 0.37 5.24 3.48
N PHE A 40 0.16 5.39 2.17
CA PHE A 40 1.23 5.79 1.27
C PHE A 40 1.51 7.29 1.42
N PHE A 41 2.70 7.62 1.89
CA PHE A 41 3.10 9.03 2.07
C PHE A 41 3.78 9.58 0.81
N GLY A 42 4.59 8.77 0.15
CA GLY A 42 5.31 9.17 -1.06
C GLY A 42 6.59 8.39 -1.26
N GLN A 43 7.35 8.80 -2.27
CA GLN A 43 8.62 8.21 -2.63
C GLN A 43 9.72 9.27 -2.60
N HIS A 44 10.86 8.96 -1.97
CA HIS A 44 12.02 9.84 -1.91
C HIS A 44 13.30 9.03 -2.19
N ALA A 45 14.05 9.43 -3.22
CA ALA A 45 15.36 8.87 -3.54
C ALA A 45 15.42 7.32 -3.57
N LYS A 46 14.35 6.67 -4.09
CA LYS A 46 14.09 5.21 -4.19
C LYS A 46 13.45 4.53 -2.98
N LEU A 47 13.23 5.24 -1.89
CA LEU A 47 12.49 4.72 -0.74
C LEU A 47 11.02 5.09 -0.86
N THR A 48 10.13 4.08 -0.82
CA THR A 48 8.71 4.32 -0.60
C THR A 48 8.42 4.35 0.89
N LEU A 49 7.84 5.44 1.36
CA LEU A 49 7.46 5.62 2.75
C LEU A 49 5.98 5.29 2.97
N PHE A 50 5.72 4.38 3.90
CA PHE A 50 4.37 4.07 4.37
C PHE A 50 4.27 4.23 5.89
N TYR A 51 3.08 4.60 6.37
CA TYR A 51 2.73 4.50 7.78
C TYR A 51 1.85 3.27 8.02
N ASP A 52 2.27 2.38 8.91
CA ASP A 52 1.52 1.18 9.29
C ASP A 52 0.67 1.48 10.52
N TYR A 53 -0.66 1.51 10.35
CA TYR A 53 -1.60 1.81 11.44
C TYR A 53 -1.72 0.68 12.46
N GLY A 54 -1.54 -0.57 12.04
CA GLY A 54 -1.58 -1.71 12.96
C GLY A 54 -0.40 -1.69 13.92
N ARG A 55 0.77 -1.26 13.44
CA ARG A 55 2.01 -1.19 14.22
C ARG A 55 2.34 0.21 14.76
N LYS A 56 1.57 1.23 14.36
CA LYS A 56 1.79 2.64 14.67
C LYS A 56 3.22 3.11 14.37
N LYS A 57 3.77 2.68 13.23
CA LYS A 57 5.16 2.97 12.86
C LYS A 57 5.32 3.28 11.38
N TRP A 58 6.36 4.04 11.05
CA TRP A 58 6.81 4.23 9.68
C TRP A 58 7.55 2.99 9.19
N ILE A 59 7.29 2.62 7.94
CA ILE A 59 8.04 1.59 7.22
C ILE A 59 8.52 2.16 5.89
N THR A 60 9.75 1.85 5.54
CA THR A 60 10.34 2.17 4.25
C THR A 60 10.54 0.89 3.46
N THR A 61 10.21 0.91 2.18
CA THR A 61 10.56 -0.17 1.26
C THR A 61 11.48 0.39 0.19
N ASP A 62 12.58 -0.30 -0.03
CA ASP A 62 13.57 0.00 -1.06
C ASP A 62 13.20 -0.76 -2.34
N GLU A 63 13.18 -0.07 -3.47
CA GLU A 63 12.99 -0.71 -4.77
C GLU A 63 14.37 -1.06 -5.36
N ASN A 64 14.90 -2.22 -4.95
CA ASN A 64 16.15 -2.79 -5.50
C ASN A 64 15.88 -3.91 -6.51
#